data_AF-A0A1J4WWT8-F1
#
_entry.id   AF-A0A1J4WWT8-F1
#
_cell.length_a   1.000
_cell.length_b   1.000
_cell.length_c   1.000
_cell.angle_alpha   90.00
_cell.angle_beta   90.00
_cell.angle_gamma   90.00
#
_symmetry.space_group_name_H-M   'P 1'
#
loop_
_entity.id
_entity.type
_entity.pdbx_description
1 polymer ?
#
loop_
_entity_poly.entity_id
_entity_poly.type
_entity_poly.pdbx_seq_one_letter_code
_entity_poly.pdbx_strand_id
1 'polypeptide(L)'
;MADSSGSLPLKITMKAILNIALVWAMATYLNQYFALTGGWRAIVIVGALLTLLNLIVRPVLAILTMPLKLFATILAVIMVNGAFVWLVHLLVLKMDPAVVGLEIFGGVWGWIVVASAIGFANWVMKEILR
;
A
#
# COMPACT_ATOMS: atom_id res chain seq x y z
N MET A 1 -16.77 5.20 28.01
CA MET A 1 -15.80 4.39 27.24
C MET A 1 -16.53 3.95 25.99
N ALA A 2 -16.37 4.69 24.89
CA ALA A 2 -17.17 4.49 23.70
C ALA A 2 -16.58 3.33 22.89
N ASP A 3 -17.35 2.24 22.79
CA ASP A 3 -17.11 1.16 21.85
C ASP A 3 -17.02 1.77 20.44
N SER A 4 -15.83 1.78 19.84
CA SER A 4 -15.63 2.09 18.42
C SER A 4 -16.05 0.87 17.57
N SER A 5 -17.29 0.41 17.79
CA SER A 5 -18.02 -0.53 16.95
C SER A 5 -18.48 0.16 15.67
N GLY A 6 -17.53 0.77 14.93
CA GLY A 6 -17.79 1.23 13.58
C GLY A 6 -18.19 0.04 12.71
N SER A 7 -19.28 0.17 11.96
CA SER A 7 -19.73 -0.86 11.02
C SER A 7 -18.59 -1.26 10.07
N LEU A 8 -18.51 -2.53 9.68
CA LEU A 8 -17.51 -3.03 8.73
C LEU A 8 -17.31 -2.10 7.51
N PRO A 9 -18.38 -1.53 6.90
CA PRO A 9 -18.26 -0.53 5.85
C PRO A 9 -17.44 0.70 6.27
N LEU A 10 -17.69 1.28 7.45
CA LEU A 10 -16.99 2.47 7.93
C LEU A 10 -15.48 2.22 8.09
N LYS A 11 -15.09 1.05 8.59
CA LYS A 11 -13.66 0.68 8.74
C LYS A 11 -12.98 0.55 7.38
N ILE A 12 -13.67 -0.01 6.38
CA ILE A 12 -13.14 -0.14 5.01
C ILE A 12 -13.03 1.23 4.36
N THR A 13 -14.05 2.08 4.46
CA THR A 13 -14.03 3.44 3.92
C THR A 13 -12.90 4.27 4.54
N MET A 14 -12.71 4.19 5.86
CA MET A 14 -11.64 4.93 6.52
C MET A 14 -10.26 4.44 6.09
N LYS A 15 -10.08 3.12 5.91
CA LYS A 15 -8.85 2.56 5.31
C LYS A 15 -8.64 3.06 3.88
N ALA A 16 -9.70 3.16 3.08
CA ALA A 16 -9.61 3.68 1.72
C ALA A 16 -9.11 5.13 1.71
N ILE A 17 -9.71 5.98 2.55
CA ILE A 17 -9.31 7.38 2.70
C ILE A 17 -7.84 7.49 3.12
N LEU A 18 -7.41 6.69 4.10
CA LEU A 18 -6.01 6.70 4.57
C LEU A 18 -5.04 6.19 3.51
N ASN A 19 -5.41 5.18 2.71
CA ASN A 19 -4.58 4.72 1.60
C ASN A 19 -4.49 5.76 0.47
N ILE A 20 -5.57 6.47 0.16
CA ILE A 20 -5.55 7.58 -0.81
C ILE A 20 -4.63 8.69 -0.30
N ALA A 21 -4.73 9.06 0.99
CA ALA A 21 -3.85 10.05 1.61
C ALA A 21 -2.38 9.61 1.61
N LEU A 22 -2.12 8.31 1.84
CA LEU A 22 -0.79 7.72 1.76
C LEU A 22 -0.22 7.85 0.34
N VAL A 23 -0.99 7.47 -0.68
CA VAL A 23 -0.55 7.57 -2.08
C VAL A 23 -0.25 9.01 -2.46
N TRP A 24 -1.09 9.95 -2.04
CA TRP A 24 -0.84 11.37 -2.22
C TRP A 24 0.46 11.81 -1.52
N ALA A 25 0.67 11.40 -0.28
CA ALA A 25 1.89 11.73 0.47
C ALA A 25 3.13 11.13 -0.20
N MET A 26 3.06 9.90 -0.70
CA MET A 26 4.16 9.27 -1.43
C MET A 26 4.45 9.98 -2.75
N ALA A 27 3.42 10.34 -3.52
CA ALA A 27 3.56 11.11 -4.74
C ALA A 27 4.18 12.49 -4.51
N THR A 28 3.92 13.09 -3.34
CA THR A 28 4.39 14.44 -2.99
C THR A 28 5.81 14.42 -2.41
N TYR A 29 6.05 13.56 -1.42
CA TYR A 29 7.29 13.56 -0.64
C TYR A 29 8.32 12.51 -1.08
N LEU A 30 7.89 11.48 -1.81
CA LEU A 30 8.74 10.41 -2.35
C LEU A 30 8.77 10.42 -3.88
N ASN A 31 8.54 11.56 -4.52
CA ASN A 31 8.51 11.72 -5.98
C ASN A 31 9.80 11.21 -6.69
N GLN A 32 10.93 11.20 -6.00
CA GLN A 32 12.20 10.63 -6.49
C GLN A 32 12.18 9.10 -6.63
N TYR A 33 11.27 8.40 -5.95
CA TYR A 33 11.14 6.94 -5.96
C TYR A 33 9.77 6.46 -6.44
N PHE A 34 8.73 7.28 -6.33
CA PHE A 34 7.34 6.92 -6.61
C PHE A 34 6.69 8.02 -7.44
N ALA A 35 6.45 7.73 -8.72
CA ALA A 35 5.80 8.64 -9.63
C ALA A 35 4.44 8.11 -10.07
N LEU A 36 3.47 9.01 -10.11
CA LEU A 36 2.11 8.76 -10.59
C LEU A 36 1.79 9.66 -11.77
N THR A 37 1.31 9.06 -12.85
CA THR A 37 0.75 9.74 -14.01
C THR A 37 -0.77 9.55 -14.04
N GLY A 38 -1.52 10.56 -14.50
CA GLY A 38 -2.99 10.57 -14.45
C GLY A 38 -3.59 11.50 -13.37
N GLY A 39 -2.76 12.26 -12.67
CA GLY A 39 -3.18 13.31 -11.73
C GLY A 39 -3.98 12.78 -10.53
N TRP A 40 -5.02 13.51 -10.11
CA TRP A 40 -5.80 13.16 -8.93
C TRP A 40 -6.56 11.82 -9.06
N ARG A 41 -6.93 11.43 -10.29
CA ARG A 41 -7.63 10.16 -10.55
C ARG A 41 -6.72 8.97 -10.24
N ALA A 42 -5.45 9.05 -10.62
CA ALA A 42 -4.46 8.03 -10.34
C ALA A 42 -4.26 7.82 -8.83
N ILE A 43 -4.25 8.89 -8.04
CA ILE A 43 -4.13 8.82 -6.58
C ILE A 43 -5.31 8.05 -5.97
N VAL A 44 -6.54 8.38 -6.40
CA VAL A 44 -7.75 7.71 -5.90
C VAL A 44 -7.78 6.24 -6.31
N ILE A 45 -7.48 5.93 -7.58
CA ILE A 45 -7.49 4.56 -8.10
C ILE A 45 -6.43 3.70 -7.41
N VAL A 46 -5.20 4.19 -7.29
CA VAL A 46 -4.12 3.45 -6.63
C VAL A 46 -4.39 3.30 -5.13
N GLY A 47 -4.92 4.32 -4.46
CA GLY A 47 -5.34 4.21 -3.06
C GLY A 47 -6.47 3.18 -2.84
N ALA A 48 -7.43 3.12 -3.77
CA ALA A 48 -8.48 2.12 -3.76
C ALA A 48 -7.93 0.70 -4.02
N LEU A 49 -7.02 0.54 -5.00
CA LEU A 49 -6.34 -0.71 -5.30
C LEU A 49 -5.53 -1.22 -4.10
N LEU A 50 -4.77 -0.34 -3.43
CA LEU A 50 -4.07 -0.68 -2.19
C LEU A 50 -5.04 -1.15 -1.10
N THR A 51 -6.22 -0.55 -1.01
CA THR A 51 -7.22 -0.97 -0.02
C THR A 51 -7.79 -2.35 -0.33
N LEU A 52 -8.15 -2.58 -1.59
CA LEU A 52 -8.72 -3.83 -2.07
C LEU A 52 -7.71 -4.98 -1.94
N LEU A 53 -6.47 -4.77 -2.40
CA LEU A 53 -5.42 -5.75 -2.24
C LEU A 53 -5.11 -6.01 -0.77
N ASN A 54 -5.17 -4.99 0.11
CA ASN A 54 -4.90 -5.19 1.53
C ASN A 54 -5.95 -6.09 2.19
N LEU A 55 -7.16 -6.13 1.65
CA LEU A 55 -8.24 -6.97 2.13
C LEU A 55 -8.09 -8.41 1.64
N ILE A 56 -7.73 -8.59 0.36
CA ILE A 56 -7.71 -9.91 -0.30
C ILE A 56 -6.34 -10.60 -0.19
N VAL A 57 -5.26 -9.87 -0.52
CA VAL A 57 -3.91 -10.43 -0.70
C VAL A 57 -3.14 -10.50 0.61
N ARG A 58 -3.35 -9.55 1.52
CA ARG A 58 -2.62 -9.49 2.79
C ARG A 58 -2.75 -10.76 3.63
N PRO A 59 -3.94 -11.39 3.78
CA PRO A 59 -4.06 -12.67 4.48
C PRO A 59 -3.20 -13.78 3.85
N VAL A 60 -3.19 -13.86 2.51
CA VAL A 60 -2.43 -14.86 1.75
C VAL A 60 -0.93 -14.64 1.95
N LEU A 61 -0.43 -13.41 1.75
CA LEU A 61 0.98 -13.09 1.95
C LEU A 61 1.42 -13.31 3.40
N ALA A 62 0.55 -13.06 4.39
CA ALA A 62 0.88 -13.29 5.79
C ALA A 62 1.14 -14.77 6.11
N ILE A 63 0.39 -15.68 5.47
CA ILE A 63 0.58 -17.13 5.59
C ILE A 63 1.87 -17.55 4.87
N LEU A 64 2.07 -17.10 3.63
CA LEU A 64 3.26 -17.45 2.85
C LEU A 64 4.56 -16.95 3.48
N THR A 65 4.51 -15.80 4.18
CA THR A 65 5.69 -15.20 4.82
C THR A 65 5.86 -15.58 6.29
N MET A 66 4.99 -16.43 6.85
CA MET A 66 5.15 -16.93 8.23
C MET A 66 6.52 -17.58 8.48
N PRO A 67 7.03 -18.48 7.61
CA PRO A 67 8.34 -19.11 7.82
C PRO A 67 9.46 -18.07 7.90
N LEU A 68 9.41 -17.05 7.05
CA LEU A 68 10.42 -16.00 6.98
C LEU A 68 10.41 -15.09 8.22
N LYS A 69 9.22 -14.83 8.79
CA LYS A 69 9.09 -14.02 10.02
C LYS A 69 9.79 -14.66 11.23
N LEU A 70 9.98 -15.98 11.24
CA LEU A 70 10.69 -16.66 12.33
C LEU A 70 12.19 -16.36 12.34
N PHE A 71 12.77 -16.09 11.17
CA PHE A 71 14.22 -15.89 11.02
C PHE A 71 14.61 -14.42 10.79
N ALA A 72 13.75 -13.63 10.15
CA ALA A 72 14.07 -12.25 9.79
C ALA A 72 12.83 -11.36 9.69
N THR A 73 12.28 -10.93 10.84
CA THR A 73 11.04 -10.14 10.92
C THR A 73 11.05 -8.87 10.08
N ILE A 74 12.13 -8.09 10.11
CA ILE A 74 12.23 -6.83 9.36
C ILE A 74 12.24 -7.09 7.85
N LEU A 75 13.07 -8.04 7.40
CA LEU A 75 13.11 -8.42 5.99
C LEU A 75 11.77 -9.00 5.52
N ALA A 76 11.10 -9.79 6.34
CA ALA A 76 9.78 -10.30 6.04
C ALA A 76 8.75 -9.17 5.85
N VAL A 77 8.78 -8.13 6.69
CA VAL A 77 7.90 -6.97 6.54
C VAL A 77 8.16 -6.24 5.23
N ILE A 78 9.43 -5.97 4.90
CA ILE A 78 9.80 -5.30 3.64
C ILE A 78 9.37 -6.15 2.45
N MET A 79 9.62 -7.46 2.47
CA MET A 79 9.25 -8.38 1.39
C MET A 79 7.74 -8.45 1.19
N VAL A 80 6.94 -8.55 2.26
CA VAL A 80 5.48 -8.59 2.15
C VAL A 80 4.94 -7.30 1.53
N ASN A 81 5.39 -6.14 2.03
CA ASN A 81 4.92 -4.85 1.50
C ASN A 81 5.50 -4.59 0.10
N GLY A 82 6.70 -5.07 -0.21
CA GLY A 82 7.29 -5.00 -1.55
C GLY A 82 6.51 -5.83 -2.56
N ALA A 83 6.20 -7.08 -2.23
CA ALA A 83 5.34 -7.94 -3.05
C ALA A 83 3.95 -7.32 -3.25
N PHE A 84 3.43 -6.65 -2.21
CA PHE A 84 2.18 -5.93 -2.28
C PHE A 84 2.20 -4.78 -3.28
N VAL A 85 3.21 -3.91 -3.18
CA VAL A 85 3.43 -2.80 -4.13
C VAL A 85 3.64 -3.33 -5.53
N TRP A 86 4.37 -4.44 -5.67
CA TRP A 86 4.61 -5.05 -6.97
C TRP A 86 3.32 -5.51 -7.62
N LEU A 87 2.39 -6.10 -6.86
CA LEU A 87 1.06 -6.46 -7.38
C LEU A 87 0.26 -5.23 -7.81
N VAL A 88 0.30 -4.13 -7.05
CA VAL A 88 -0.34 -2.87 -7.44
C VAL A 88 0.24 -2.37 -8.75
N HIS A 89 1.56 -2.35 -8.87
CA HIS A 89 2.28 -1.94 -10.07
C HIS A 89 1.89 -2.81 -11.28
N LEU A 90 1.83 -4.13 -11.12
CA LEU A 90 1.38 -5.04 -12.17
C LEU A 90 -0.06 -4.78 -12.61
N LEU A 91 -0.97 -4.48 -11.68
CA LEU A 91 -2.35 -4.13 -12.02
C LEU A 91 -2.42 -2.80 -12.76
N VAL A 92 -1.71 -1.78 -12.30
CA VAL A 92 -1.67 -0.46 -12.94
C VAL A 92 -1.08 -0.55 -14.36
N LEU A 93 -0.07 -1.38 -14.58
CA LEU A 93 0.49 -1.62 -15.93
C LEU A 93 -0.52 -2.24 -16.92
N LYS A 94 -1.61 -2.85 -16.43
CA LYS A 94 -2.70 -3.36 -17.27
C LYS A 94 -3.80 -2.33 -17.50
N MET A 95 -3.75 -1.18 -16.83
CA MET A 95 -4.70 -0.08 -17.02
C MET A 95 -4.21 0.87 -18.13
N ASP A 96 -5.13 1.72 -18.61
CA ASP A 96 -4.78 2.75 -19.58
C ASP A 96 -3.80 3.77 -18.94
N PRO A 97 -2.58 3.93 -19.49
CA PRO A 97 -1.57 4.84 -18.95
C PRO A 97 -1.98 6.32 -19.03
N ALA A 98 -2.94 6.68 -19.87
CA ALA A 98 -3.52 8.03 -19.89
C ALA A 98 -4.38 8.32 -18.65
N VAL A 99 -4.88 7.26 -17.99
CA VAL A 99 -5.74 7.36 -16.81
C VAL A 99 -4.96 7.15 -15.52
N VAL A 100 -4.10 6.12 -15.49
CA VAL A 100 -3.26 5.77 -14.33
C VAL A 100 -1.96 5.16 -14.81
N GLY A 101 -0.83 5.76 -14.44
CA GLY A 101 0.46 5.10 -14.50
C GLY A 101 1.16 5.22 -13.17
N LEU A 102 1.88 4.16 -12.80
CA LEU A 102 2.65 4.06 -11.56
C LEU A 102 4.05 3.60 -11.94
N GLU A 103 5.05 4.40 -11.63
CA GLU A 103 6.45 4.06 -11.86
C GLU A 103 7.25 4.17 -10.56
N ILE A 104 8.12 3.20 -10.34
CA ILE A 104 9.01 3.16 -9.18
C ILE A 104 10.46 3.30 -9.67
N PHE A 105 11.09 4.39 -9.28
CA PHE A 105 12.46 4.73 -9.66
C PHE A 105 13.47 4.37 -8.57
N GLY A 106 14.77 4.40 -8.90
CA GLY A 106 15.83 4.12 -7.93
C GLY A 106 16.16 2.63 -7.75
N GLY A 107 15.75 1.78 -8.69
CA GLY A 107 16.05 0.35 -8.69
C GLY A 107 15.59 -0.34 -7.40
N VAL A 108 16.36 -1.33 -6.93
CA VAL A 108 16.04 -2.10 -5.71
C VAL A 108 15.85 -1.18 -4.49
N TRP A 109 16.60 -0.08 -4.40
CA TRP A 109 16.51 0.83 -3.27
C TRP A 109 15.17 1.57 -3.22
N GLY A 110 14.68 2.06 -4.36
CA GLY A 110 13.36 2.70 -4.44
C GLY A 110 12.24 1.76 -4.03
N TRP A 111 12.31 0.50 -4.45
CA TRP A 111 11.37 -0.55 -4.02
C TRP A 111 11.38 -0.76 -2.51
N ILE A 112 12.57 -0.80 -1.89
CA ILE A 112 12.70 -0.94 -0.43
C ILE A 112 12.08 0.27 0.29
N VAL A 113 12.37 1.49 -0.16
CA VAL A 113 11.84 2.72 0.44
C VAL A 113 10.32 2.78 0.34
N VAL A 114 9.77 2.53 -0.85
CA VAL A 114 8.32 2.51 -1.11
C VAL A 114 7.62 1.42 -0.30
N ALA A 115 8.17 0.20 -0.28
CA ALA A 115 7.65 -0.90 0.53
C ALA A 115 7.68 -0.59 2.02
N SER A 116 8.75 0.05 2.49
CA SER A 116 8.90 0.45 3.90
C SER A 116 7.89 1.54 4.27
N ALA A 117 7.70 2.55 3.41
CA ALA A 117 6.71 3.60 3.61
C ALA A 117 5.28 3.04 3.71
N ILE A 118 4.92 2.12 2.81
CA ILE A 118 3.61 1.45 2.85
C ILE A 118 3.49 0.54 4.06
N GLY A 119 4.54 -0.19 4.41
CA GLY A 119 4.57 -1.02 5.62
C GLY A 119 4.36 -0.21 6.89
N PHE A 120 5.06 0.92 7.01
CA PHE A 120 4.93 1.85 8.12
C PHE A 120 3.53 2.46 8.17
N ALA A 121 3.01 2.96 7.04
CA ALA A 121 1.66 3.52 6.99
C ALA A 121 0.58 2.50 7.35
N ASN A 122 0.68 1.27 6.84
CA ASN A 122 -0.22 0.16 7.21
C ASN A 122 -0.18 -0.15 8.70
N TRP A 123 0.99 -0.04 9.33
CA TRP A 123 1.13 -0.21 10.78
C TRP A 123 0.47 0.95 11.55
N VAL A 124 0.73 2.20 11.17
CA VAL A 124 0.11 3.39 11.76
C VAL A 124 -1.42 3.33 11.63
N MET A 125 -1.94 3.00 10.44
CA MET A 125 -3.38 2.83 10.22
C MET A 125 -3.98 1.75 11.12
N LYS A 126 -3.26 0.65 11.36
CA LYS A 126 -3.72 -0.40 12.27
C LYS A 126 -3.78 0.09 13.72
N GLU A 127 -2.85 0.94 14.14
CA GLU A 127 -2.83 1.48 15.51
C GLU A 127 -3.89 2.55 15.73
N ILE A 128 -4.18 3.39 14.73
CA ILE A 128 -5.23 4.41 14.80
C ILE A 128 -6.64 3.78 14.75
N LEU A 129 -6.83 2.75 13.94
CA LEU A 129 -8.13 2.08 13.72
C LEU A 129 -8.38 0.89 14.65
N ARG A 130 -7.56 0.76 15.71
CA ARG A 130 -7.59 -0.34 16.65
C ARG A 130 -8.82 -0.31 17.54
#